data_AF-A0A2W2I0D2-F1
#
_entry.id   AF-A0A2W2I0D2-F1
#
_cell.length_a   1.000
_cell.length_b   1.000
_cell.length_c   1.000
_cell.angle_alpha   90.00
_cell.angle_beta   90.00
_cell.angle_gamma   90.00
#
_symmetry.space_group_name_H-M   'P 1'
#
loop_
_entity.id
_entity.type
_entity.pdbx_description
1 polymer ?
#
loop_
_entity_poly.entity_id
_entity_poly.type
_entity_poly.pdbx_seq_one_letter_code
_entity_poly.pdbx_strand_id
1 'polypeptide(L)'
;MAERIAAIWSAALGVPYDGLDDNFFDAGGTSVTLLTVRARLERLTGHEVPLSMIFAHPTVRTMAAALSHLESPADHPMGAEE
;
A
#
# COMPACT_ATOMS: atom_id res chain seq x y z
N MET A 1 2.09 -10.32 2.56
CA MET A 1 1.92 -8.90 2.18
C MET A 1 0.46 -8.57 1.86
N ALA A 2 -0.17 -9.27 0.91
CA ALA A 2 -1.56 -9.06 0.51
C ALA A 2 -2.58 -9.05 1.68
N GLU A 3 -2.54 -10.03 2.58
CA GLU A 3 -3.46 -10.09 3.74
C GLU A 3 -3.33 -8.88 4.68
N ARG A 4 -2.10 -8.37 4.88
CA ARG A 4 -1.86 -7.18 5.72
C ARG A 4 -2.45 -5.93 5.07
N ILE A 5 -2.29 -5.81 3.75
CA ILE A 5 -2.85 -4.70 2.97
C ILE A 5 -4.38 -4.79 2.97
N ALA A 6 -4.95 -5.98 2.75
CA ALA A 6 -6.40 -6.21 2.85
C ALA A 6 -6.96 -5.81 4.22
N ALA A 7 -6.26 -6.15 5.32
CA ALA A 7 -6.64 -5.72 6.66
C ALA A 7 -6.57 -4.19 6.84
N ILE A 8 -5.54 -3.53 6.29
CA ILE A 8 -5.42 -2.06 6.31
C ILE A 8 -6.58 -1.42 5.54
N TRP A 9 -6.90 -1.95 4.37
CA TRP A 9 -7.97 -1.44 3.51
C TRP A 9 -9.34 -1.65 4.14
N SER A 10 -9.59 -2.84 4.67
CA SER A 10 -10.82 -3.15 5.41
C SER A 10 -10.99 -2.22 6.62
N ALA A 11 -9.92 -1.98 7.38
CA ALA A 11 -9.96 -1.06 8.51
C ALA A 11 -10.17 0.41 8.09
N ALA A 12 -9.68 0.80 6.92
CA ALA A 12 -9.81 2.16 6.42
C ALA A 12 -11.18 2.41 5.78
N LEU A 13 -11.70 1.46 5.00
CA LEU A 13 -13.00 1.52 4.34
C LEU A 13 -14.16 1.19 5.31
N GLY A 14 -13.88 0.51 6.43
CA GLY A 14 -14.88 0.09 7.40
C GLY A 14 -15.76 -1.06 6.92
N VAL A 15 -15.37 -1.75 5.85
CA VAL A 15 -16.07 -2.90 5.27
C VAL A 15 -15.13 -4.10 5.16
N PRO A 16 -15.62 -5.35 5.29
CA PRO A 16 -14.82 -6.53 5.04
C PRO A 16 -14.36 -6.52 3.57
N TYR A 17 -13.04 -6.56 3.38
CA TYR A 17 -12.43 -6.47 2.05
C TYR A 17 -11.78 -7.81 1.68
N ASP A 18 -12.46 -8.59 0.84
CA ASP A 18 -11.99 -9.91 0.38
C ASP A 18 -11.43 -9.86 -1.06
N GLY A 19 -11.67 -8.76 -1.77
CA GLY A 19 -11.31 -8.60 -3.17
C GLY A 19 -9.84 -8.24 -3.38
N LEU A 20 -8.94 -9.22 -3.49
CA LEU A 20 -7.52 -8.95 -3.79
C LEU A 20 -7.30 -8.20 -5.12
N ASP A 21 -8.24 -8.34 -6.05
CA ASP A 21 -8.24 -7.70 -7.37
C ASP A 21 -9.23 -6.52 -7.45
N ASP A 22 -9.95 -6.28 -6.36
CA ASP A 22 -10.94 -5.23 -6.31
C ASP A 22 -10.23 -3.87 -6.23
N ASN A 23 -10.87 -2.86 -6.81
CA ASN A 23 -10.27 -1.54 -6.92
C ASN A 23 -10.64 -0.72 -5.68
N PHE A 24 -9.64 -0.21 -4.98
CA PHE A 24 -9.83 0.62 -3.80
C PHE A 24 -10.85 1.74 -4.00
N PHE A 25 -10.85 2.38 -5.18
CA PHE A 25 -11.77 3.46 -5.51
C PHE A 25 -13.20 2.97 -5.74
N ASP A 26 -13.36 1.78 -6.31
CA ASP A 26 -14.67 1.15 -6.54
C ASP A 26 -15.32 0.72 -5.21
N ALA A 27 -14.50 0.24 -4.27
CA ALA A 27 -14.91 -0.11 -2.92
C ALA A 27 -15.27 1.09 -2.01
N GLY A 28 -15.20 2.32 -2.50
CA GLY A 28 -15.51 3.54 -1.74
C GLY A 28 -14.27 4.26 -1.17
N GLY A 29 -13.09 4.01 -1.73
CA GLY A 29 -11.85 4.68 -1.38
C GLY A 29 -11.90 6.18 -1.68
N THR A 30 -11.86 6.98 -0.62
CA THR A 30 -11.78 8.46 -0.72
C THR A 30 -10.40 8.96 -0.33
N SER A 31 -10.11 10.24 -0.59
CA SER A 31 -8.84 10.88 -0.22
C SER A 31 -8.46 10.68 1.25
N VAL A 32 -9.44 10.67 2.16
CA VAL A 32 -9.22 10.44 3.61
C VAL A 32 -8.74 9.02 3.86
N THR A 33 -9.42 8.05 3.25
CA THR A 33 -9.07 6.63 3.34
C THR A 33 -7.70 6.38 2.72
N LEU A 34 -7.39 7.03 1.59
CA LEU A 34 -6.11 7.00 0.90
C LEU A 34 -4.95 7.45 1.79
N LEU A 35 -5.11 8.58 2.49
CA LEU A 35 -4.10 9.08 3.43
C LEU A 35 -3.89 8.09 4.60
N THR A 36 -4.97 7.48 5.10
CA THR A 36 -4.91 6.49 6.18
C THR A 36 -4.20 5.22 5.74
N VAL A 37 -4.53 4.71 4.56
CA VAL A 37 -3.88 3.55 3.95
C VAL A 37 -2.41 3.86 3.73
N ARG A 38 -2.07 5.00 3.10
CA ARG A 38 -0.70 5.44 2.88
C ARG A 38 0.11 5.42 4.18
N ALA A 39 -0.35 6.11 5.21
CA ALA A 39 0.38 6.18 6.48
C ALA A 39 0.60 4.80 7.12
N ARG A 40 -0.34 3.86 6.92
CA ARG A 40 -0.18 2.47 7.38
C ARG A 40 0.76 1.66 6.50
N LEU A 41 0.76 1.86 5.19
CA LEU A 41 1.70 1.22 4.28
C LEU A 41 3.13 1.69 4.58
N GLU A 42 3.34 2.98 4.76
CA GLU A 42 4.64 3.57 5.13
C GLU A 42 5.17 3.01 6.45
N ARG A 43 4.29 2.83 7.44
CA ARG A 43 4.66 2.17 8.70
C ARG A 43 4.93 0.68 8.55
N LEU A 44 4.26 0.02 7.62
CA LEU A 44 4.41 -1.41 7.38
C LEU A 44 5.73 -1.72 6.65
N THR A 45 6.08 -0.91 5.65
CA THR A 45 7.25 -1.10 4.79
C THR A 45 8.47 -0.35 5.31
N GLY A 46 8.28 0.65 6.16
CA GLY A 46 9.34 1.57 6.60
C GLY A 46 9.80 2.56 5.52
N HIS A 47 9.12 2.62 4.37
CA HIS A 47 9.47 3.46 3.23
C HIS A 47 8.36 4.45 2.91
N GLU A 48 8.70 5.61 2.36
CA GLU A 48 7.69 6.57 1.90
C GLU A 48 6.92 6.00 0.69
N VAL A 49 5.59 6.02 0.78
CA VAL A 49 4.71 5.48 -0.26
C VAL A 49 4.00 6.64 -0.94
N PRO A 50 4.40 7.02 -2.17
CA PRO A 50 3.79 8.14 -2.86
C PRO A 50 2.35 7.79 -3.28
N LEU A 51 1.46 8.79 -3.24
CA LEU A 51 0.08 8.60 -3.68
C LEU A 51 -0.01 8.09 -5.12
N SER A 52 0.91 8.53 -6.00
CA SER A 52 1.00 8.05 -7.37
C SER A 52 1.16 6.53 -7.48
N MET A 53 1.85 5.89 -6.53
CA MET A 53 1.96 4.42 -6.46
C MET A 53 0.60 3.79 -6.13
N ILE A 54 -0.16 4.40 -5.22
CA ILE A 54 -1.49 3.92 -4.86
C ILE A 54 -2.48 4.08 -6.02
N PHE A 55 -2.37 5.16 -6.78
CA PHE A 55 -3.16 5.36 -8.00
C PHE A 55 -2.74 4.42 -9.13
N ALA A 56 -1.45 4.11 -9.27
CA ALA A 56 -0.94 3.17 -10.28
C ALA A 56 -1.27 1.71 -9.94
N HIS A 57 -1.36 1.39 -8.65
CA HIS A 57 -1.65 0.06 -8.12
C HIS A 57 -2.87 0.08 -7.21
N PRO A 58 -4.08 0.33 -7.76
CA PRO A 58 -5.28 0.54 -6.97
C PRO A 58 -5.90 -0.77 -6.45
N THR A 59 -5.20 -1.92 -6.58
CA THR A 59 -5.65 -3.23 -6.08
C THR A 59 -4.67 -3.79 -5.06
N VAL A 60 -5.18 -4.59 -4.10
CA VAL A 60 -4.34 -5.20 -3.07
C VAL A 60 -3.26 -6.08 -3.69
N ARG A 61 -3.57 -6.81 -4.76
CA ARG A 61 -2.63 -7.66 -5.49
C ARG A 61 -1.44 -6.86 -6.04
N THR A 62 -1.73 -5.79 -6.78
CA THR A 62 -0.68 -4.98 -7.42
C THR A 62 0.13 -4.21 -6.38
N MET A 63 -0.53 -3.68 -5.34
CA MET A 63 0.14 -3.02 -4.22
C MET A 63 1.05 -3.97 -3.46
N ALA A 64 0.56 -5.18 -3.14
CA ALA A 64 1.36 -6.19 -2.44
C ALA A 64 2.61 -6.57 -3.24
N ALA A 65 2.46 -6.75 -4.55
CA ALA A 65 3.60 -7.02 -5.43
C ALA A 65 4.59 -5.84 -5.42
N ALA A 66 4.11 -4.62 -5.65
CA ALA A 66 4.94 -3.42 -5.67
C ALA A 66 5.71 -3.22 -4.35
N LEU A 67 5.05 -3.37 -3.21
CA LEU A 67 5.69 -3.22 -1.91
C LEU A 67 6.65 -4.37 -1.59
N SER A 68 6.34 -5.60 -1.97
CA SER A 68 7.30 -6.71 -1.81
C SER A 68 8.53 -6.59 -2.70
N HIS A 69 8.46 -5.84 -3.81
CA HIS A 69 9.64 -5.46 -4.56
C HIS A 69 10.50 -4.42 -3.81
N LEU A 70 9.90 -3.50 -3.05
CA LEU A 70 10.64 -2.52 -2.21
C LEU A 70 11.28 -3.19 -0.98
N GLU A 71 10.66 -4.22 -0.43
CA GLU A 71 11.20 -5.00 0.69
C GLU A 71 12.43 -5.84 0.30
N SER A 72 12.73 -5.98 -1.00
CA SER A 72 13.92 -6.67 -1.47
C SER A 72 15.15 -5.81 -1.16
N PRO A 73 16.13 -6.29 -0.38
CA PRO A 73 17.31 -5.52 0.05
C PRO A 73 18.30 -5.19 -1.09
N ALA A 74 17.87 -5.26 -2.35
CA ALA A 74 18.67 -4.94 -3.52
C ALA A 74 18.61 -3.44 -3.91
N ASP A 75 17.71 -2.65 -3.33
CA ASP A 75 17.55 -1.21 -3.61
C ASP A 75 17.96 -0.35 -2.41
N HIS A 76 19.09 -0.66 -1.77
CA HIS A 76 19.82 0.33 -0.98
C HIS A 76 20.98 0.84 -1.85
N PRO A 77 20.82 1.91 -2.66
CA PRO A 77 21.98 2.64 -3.10
C PRO A 77 22.65 3.18 -1.83
N MET A 78 23.86 2.70 -1.59
CA MET A 78 24.81 3.18 -0.62
C MET A 78 24.81 4.72 -0.61
N GLY A 79 24.07 5.31 0.34
CA GLY A 79 24.19 6.70 0.73
C GLY A 79 25.38 6.79 1.66
N ALA A 80 26.56 6.96 1.07
CA ALA A 80 27.71 7.47 1.77
C ALA A 80 27.36 8.87 2.29
N GLU A 81 27.22 9.01 3.61
CA GLU A 81 27.30 10.31 4.27
C GLU A 81 28.30 10.17 5.43
N GLU A 82 29.16 11.20 5.50
CA GLU A 82 30.58 11.23 5.90
C GLU A 82 30.90 11.12 7.41
#